data_AF-A0A523W8B9-F1
#
_entry.id   AF-A0A523W8B9-F1
#
_cell.length_a   1.000
_cell.length_b   1.000
_cell.length_c   1.000
_cell.angle_alpha   90.00
_cell.angle_beta   90.00
_cell.angle_gamma   90.00
#
_symmetry.space_group_name_H-M   'P 1'
#
loop_
_entity.id
_entity.type
_entity.pdbx_description
1 polymer ?
#
loop_
_entity_poly.entity_id
_entity_poly.type
_entity_poly.pdbx_seq_one_letter_code
_entity_poly.pdbx_strand_id
1 'polypeptide(L)'
;MEPQLTVSMLYGSDGIIAGSVNLVPDLIVRLYTHAKRGEMTQAMQRQRRLNSLGEIYQVGYWLSGLKTSLELKGLCSAYIGKPFPPLDHNQREKIREILVENEIIP
;
A
#
# COMPACT_ATOMS: atom_id res chain seq x y z
N MET A 1 -4.18 4.85 -5.97
CA MET A 1 -4.29 3.38 -5.91
C MET A 1 -3.43 2.79 -7.02
N GLU A 2 -2.89 1.58 -6.84
CA GLU A 2 -2.03 0.88 -7.82
C GLU A 2 -2.74 -0.40 -8.37
N PRO A 3 -3.82 -0.27 -9.17
CA PRO A 3 -4.70 -1.40 -9.49
C PRO A 3 -4.12 -2.43 -10.47
N GLN A 4 -3.09 -2.08 -11.25
CA GLN A 4 -2.66 -2.88 -12.41
C GLN A 4 -1.36 -3.66 -12.21
N LEU A 5 -0.86 -3.82 -10.98
CA LEU A 5 0.45 -4.47 -10.75
C LEU A 5 0.45 -5.92 -11.24
N THR A 6 -0.55 -6.71 -10.87
CA THR A 6 -0.69 -8.10 -11.33
C THR A 6 -0.84 -8.19 -12.85
N VAL A 7 -1.68 -7.35 -13.45
CA VAL A 7 -1.92 -7.36 -14.90
C VAL A 7 -0.64 -7.03 -15.66
N SER A 8 0.08 -5.97 -15.26
CA SER A 8 1.34 -5.58 -15.90
C SER A 8 2.35 -6.74 -15.95
N MET A 9 2.47 -7.51 -14.87
CA MET A 9 3.39 -8.65 -14.81
C MET A 9 2.95 -9.83 -15.65
N LEU A 10 1.66 -10.14 -15.65
CA LEU A 10 1.11 -11.20 -16.50
C LEU A 10 1.33 -10.89 -17.99
N TYR A 11 1.43 -9.60 -18.35
CA TYR A 11 1.75 -9.13 -19.70
C TYR A 11 3.26 -8.96 -19.96
N GLY A 12 4.12 -9.39 -19.03
CA GLY A 12 5.56 -9.49 -19.26
C GLY A 12 6.41 -8.37 -18.70
N SER A 13 5.90 -7.52 -17.81
CA SER A 13 6.76 -6.51 -17.15
C SER A 13 7.85 -7.14 -16.28
N ASP A 14 8.98 -6.45 -16.15
CA ASP A 14 10.13 -6.91 -15.37
C ASP A 14 10.00 -6.65 -13.86
N GLY A 15 9.12 -5.74 -13.47
CA GLY A 15 8.93 -5.39 -12.05
C GLY A 15 7.91 -4.26 -11.82
N ILE A 16 8.00 -3.65 -10.64
CA ILE A 16 7.13 -2.55 -10.19
C ILE A 16 7.98 -1.48 -9.52
N ILE A 17 7.59 -0.22 -9.72
CA ILE A 17 7.93 0.89 -8.81
C ILE A 17 6.61 1.37 -8.19
N ALA A 18 6.44 1.15 -6.88
CA ALA A 18 5.18 1.39 -6.18
C ALA A 18 5.41 1.97 -4.79
N GLY A 19 4.57 2.93 -4.39
CA GLY A 19 4.61 3.55 -3.08
C GLY A 19 4.28 2.55 -1.96
N SER A 20 3.37 1.60 -2.25
CA SER A 20 2.93 0.58 -1.31
C SER A 20 4.04 -0.38 -0.85
N VAL A 21 5.14 -0.49 -1.62
CA VAL A 21 6.31 -1.30 -1.26
C VAL A 21 6.97 -0.81 0.03
N ASN A 22 6.84 0.48 0.37
CA ASN A 22 7.33 1.00 1.65
C ASN A 22 6.57 0.40 2.85
N LEU A 23 5.30 0.04 2.67
CA LEU A 23 4.43 -0.43 3.74
C LEU A 23 4.29 -1.96 3.77
N VAL A 24 4.11 -2.58 2.61
CA VAL A 24 3.81 -4.02 2.47
C VAL A 24 4.71 -4.72 1.43
N PRO A 25 6.04 -4.68 1.59
CA PRO A 25 6.95 -5.26 0.61
C PRO A 25 6.70 -6.77 0.39
N ASP A 26 6.44 -7.53 1.45
CA ASP A 26 6.20 -8.98 1.36
C ASP A 26 4.95 -9.34 0.54
N LEU A 27 3.89 -8.54 0.66
CA LEU A 27 2.67 -8.73 -0.13
C LEU A 27 2.96 -8.58 -1.61
N ILE A 28 3.77 -7.58 -1.97
CA ILE A 28 4.11 -7.25 -3.36
C ILE A 28 5.09 -8.27 -3.94
N VAL A 29 6.08 -8.73 -3.17
CA VAL A 29 6.99 -9.81 -3.58
C VAL A 29 6.22 -11.10 -3.87
N ARG A 30 5.25 -11.46 -3.01
CA ARG A 30 4.40 -12.64 -3.24
C ARG A 30 3.52 -12.45 -4.48
N LEU A 31 2.92 -11.27 -4.65
CA LEU A 31 2.16 -10.93 -5.86
C LEU A 31 3.03 -11.14 -7.11
N TYR A 32 4.24 -10.58 -7.13
CA TYR A 32 5.19 -10.73 -8.23
C TYR A 32 5.54 -12.19 -8.51
N THR A 33 5.85 -12.94 -7.45
CA THR A 33 6.23 -14.35 -7.56
C THR A 33 5.10 -15.18 -8.19
N HIS A 34 3.86 -14.99 -7.75
CA HIS A 34 2.70 -15.67 -8.33
C HIS A 34 2.46 -15.25 -9.78
N ALA A 35 2.54 -13.96 -10.08
CA ALA A 35 2.34 -13.46 -11.44
C ALA A 35 3.40 -14.01 -12.42
N LYS A 36 4.68 -14.01 -12.03
CA LYS A 36 5.78 -14.58 -12.84
C LYS A 36 5.65 -16.09 -13.08
N ARG A 37 4.99 -16.82 -12.17
CA ARG A 37 4.68 -18.25 -12.34
C ARG A 37 3.39 -18.52 -13.14
N GLY A 38 2.69 -17.47 -13.59
CA GLY A 38 1.39 -17.61 -14.25
C GLY A 38 0.24 -18.00 -13.31
N GLU A 39 0.44 -17.92 -11.99
CA GLU A 39 -0.55 -18.30 -10.98
C GLU A 39 -1.59 -17.17 -10.77
N MET A 40 -2.39 -16.90 -11.81
CA MET A 40 -3.27 -15.73 -11.90
C MET A 40 -4.21 -15.58 -10.70
N THR A 41 -4.86 -16.65 -10.25
CA THR A 41 -5.80 -16.59 -9.10
C THR A 41 -5.10 -16.14 -7.82
N GLN A 42 -3.89 -16.66 -7.56
CA GLN A 42 -3.11 -16.28 -6.39
C GLN A 42 -2.66 -14.82 -6.50
N ALA A 43 -2.10 -14.41 -7.63
CA ALA A 43 -1.67 -13.04 -7.86
C ALA A 43 -2.83 -12.02 -7.71
N MET A 44 -4.01 -12.34 -8.25
CA MET A 44 -5.20 -11.50 -8.13
C MET A 44 -5.75 -11.42 -6.70
N GLN A 45 -5.65 -12.49 -5.91
CA GLN A 45 -6.00 -12.43 -4.49
C GLN A 45 -5.12 -11.44 -3.73
N ARG A 46 -3.80 -11.40 -4.01
CA ARG A 46 -2.89 -10.43 -3.38
C ARG A 46 -3.15 -9.01 -3.88
N GLN A 47 -3.43 -8.83 -5.17
CA GLN A 47 -3.83 -7.52 -5.71
C GLN A 47 -5.09 -6.99 -5.02
N ARG A 48 -6.08 -7.84 -4.71
CA ARG A 48 -7.27 -7.42 -3.95
C ARG A 48 -6.92 -6.95 -2.54
N ARG A 49 -6.06 -7.66 -1.81
CA ARG A 49 -5.54 -7.21 -0.51
C ARG A 49 -4.75 -5.90 -0.61
N LEU A 50 -4.02 -5.71 -1.71
CA LEU A 50 -3.31 -4.45 -1.95
C LEU A 50 -4.30 -3.31 -2.25
N ASN A 51 -5.39 -3.59 -2.97
CA ASN A 51 -6.40 -2.59 -3.31
C ASN A 51 -7.16 -2.11 -2.07
N SER A 52 -7.50 -2.99 -1.12
CA SER A 52 -8.13 -2.58 0.15
C SER A 52 -7.23 -1.69 0.99
N LEU A 53 -5.91 -1.94 0.99
CA LEU A 53 -4.93 -1.03 1.58
C LEU A 53 -4.82 0.31 0.83
N GLY A 54 -5.25 0.38 -0.42
CA GLY A 54 -5.13 1.57 -1.27
C GLY A 54 -5.92 2.78 -0.75
N GLU A 55 -6.87 2.56 0.16
CA GLU A 55 -7.66 3.62 0.81
C GLU A 55 -6.78 4.61 1.58
N ILE A 56 -5.62 4.20 2.09
CA ILE A 56 -4.69 5.10 2.79
C ILE A 56 -4.28 6.30 1.94
N TYR A 57 -4.22 6.13 0.61
CA TYR A 57 -3.81 7.19 -0.32
C TYR A 57 -4.91 8.21 -0.59
N GLN A 58 -6.14 7.95 -0.12
CA GLN A 58 -7.30 8.82 -0.29
C GLN A 58 -7.62 9.61 0.98
N VAL A 59 -7.02 9.24 2.12
CA VAL A 59 -7.15 9.98 3.37
C VAL A 59 -6.19 11.18 3.32
N GLY A 60 -6.69 12.30 2.78
CA GLY A 60 -5.89 13.52 2.58
C GLY A 60 -4.93 13.42 1.40
N TYR A 61 -3.71 13.94 1.54
CA TYR A 61 -2.70 13.85 0.49
C TYR A 61 -2.03 12.47 0.52
N TRP A 62 -1.81 11.86 -0.65
CA TRP A 62 -1.33 10.48 -0.76
C TRP A 62 -0.06 10.19 0.05
N LEU A 63 0.87 11.16 0.08
CA LEU A 63 2.12 11.04 0.83
C LEU A 63 1.87 11.12 2.35
N SER A 64 0.91 11.94 2.78
CA SER A 64 0.47 12.08 4.17
C SER A 64 -0.16 10.81 4.70
N GLY A 65 -0.99 10.15 3.89
CA GLY A 65 -1.48 8.80 4.17
C GLY A 65 -0.34 7.80 4.34
N LEU A 66 0.56 7.70 3.36
CA LEU A 66 1.68 6.76 3.41
C LEU A 66 2.59 6.98 4.62
N LYS A 67 3.04 8.21 4.88
CA LYS A 67 3.95 8.53 5.99
C LYS A 67 3.29 8.31 7.35
N THR A 68 2.00 8.60 7.48
CA THR A 68 1.22 8.26 8.68
C THR A 68 1.15 6.74 8.87
N SER A 69 0.91 5.97 7.80
CA SER A 69 0.90 4.51 7.90
C SER A 69 2.25 3.94 8.34
N LEU A 70 3.35 4.49 7.82
CA LEU A 70 4.71 4.08 8.22
C LEU A 70 5.01 4.44 9.67
N GLU A 71 4.52 5.57 10.17
CA GLU A 71 4.64 5.96 11.58
C GLU A 71 3.85 5.06 12.50
N LEU A 72 2.60 4.74 12.16
CA LEU A 72 1.77 3.82 12.93
C LEU A 72 2.35 2.40 12.95
N LYS A 73 3.06 2.01 11.89
CA LYS A 73 3.83 0.76 11.82
C LYS A 73 5.18 0.83 12.57
N GLY A 74 5.56 1.99 13.10
CA GLY A 74 6.80 2.17 13.87
C GLY A 74 8.07 2.31 13.02
N LEU A 75 7.96 2.69 11.74
CA LEU A 75 9.10 2.73 10.80
C LEU A 75 9.74 4.10 10.65
N CYS A 76 8.96 5.19 10.71
CA CYS A 76 9.48 6.55 10.59
C CYS A 76 8.48 7.59 11.13
N SER A 77 8.88 8.85 11.29
CA SER A 77 7.92 9.92 11.58
C SER A 77 6.99 10.21 10.39
N ALA A 78 5.74 10.59 10.68
CA ALA A 78 4.76 11.12 9.73
C ALA A 78 5.08 12.55 9.24
N TYR A 79 6.25 13.09 9.59
CA TYR A 79 6.71 14.38 9.11
C TYR A 79 6.71 14.44 7.57
N ILE A 80 6.17 15.54 7.05
CA ILE A 80 6.16 15.85 5.63
C ILE A 80 6.58 17.30 5.43
N GLY A 81 7.43 17.52 4.43
CA GLY A 81 7.85 18.85 4.00
C GLY A 81 6.73 19.60 3.29
N LYS A 82 6.73 20.93 3.43
CA LYS A 82 5.85 21.82 2.66
C LYS A 82 6.01 21.55 1.15
N PRO A 83 4.94 21.67 0.34
CA PRO A 83 3.63 22.26 0.66
C PRO A 83 2.58 21.27 1.20
N PHE A 84 2.92 20.00 1.40
CA PHE A 84 1.93 18.98 1.75
C PHE A 84 1.54 19.05 3.24
N PRO A 85 0.23 19.06 3.57
CA PRO A 85 -0.20 19.14 4.95
C PRO A 85 -0.11 17.78 5.67
N PRO A 86 0.18 17.76 6.98
CA PRO A 86 -0.02 16.57 7.80
C PRO A 86 -1.51 16.21 7.89
N LEU A 87 -1.81 14.97 8.26
CA LEU A 87 -3.17 14.54 8.54
C LEU A 87 -3.65 15.05 9.90
N ASP A 88 -4.93 15.44 9.99
CA ASP A 88 -5.58 15.76 11.25
C ASP A 88 -5.88 14.50 12.09
N HIS A 89 -6.44 14.67 13.28
CA HIS A 89 -6.73 13.56 14.19
C HIS A 89 -7.69 12.52 13.59
N ASN A 90 -8.78 12.98 12.95
CA ASN A 90 -9.80 12.08 12.38
C ASN A 90 -9.24 11.31 11.18
N GLN A 91 -8.46 11.98 10.34
CA GLN A 91 -7.76 11.37 9.22
C GLN A 91 -6.74 10.33 9.69
N ARG A 92 -5.96 10.63 10.73
CA ARG A 92 -5.01 9.67 11.31
C ARG A 92 -5.71 8.44 11.88
N GLU A 93 -6.86 8.62 12.53
CA GLU A 93 -7.64 7.49 13.03
C GLU A 93 -8.21 6.66 11.88
N LYS A 94 -8.66 7.30 10.80
CA LYS A 94 -9.09 6.57 9.60
C LYS A 94 -7.96 5.73 8.98
N ILE A 95 -6.73 6.24 8.94
CA ILE A 95 -5.57 5.44 8.53
C ILE A 95 -5.40 4.24 9.45
N ARG A 96 -5.48 4.43 10.78
CA ARG A 96 -5.35 3.32 11.74
C ARG A 96 -6.37 2.23 11.48
N GLU A 97 -7.65 2.57 11.31
CA GLU A 97 -8.73 1.63 10.98
C GLU A 97 -8.39 0.78 9.75
N ILE A 98 -7.98 1.43 8.65
CA ILE A 98 -7.61 0.74 7.40
C ILE A 98 -6.47 -0.25 7.65
N LEU A 99 -5.47 0.13 8.45
CA LEU A 99 -4.33 -0.74 8.75
C LEU A 99 -4.70 -1.93 9.63
N VAL A 100 -5.58 -1.74 10.61
CA VAL A 100 -6.09 -2.82 11.48
C VAL A 100 -6.95 -3.79 10.67
N GLU A 101 -7.89 -3.29 9.86
CA GLU A 101 -8.74 -4.11 8.99
C GLU A 101 -7.94 -4.98 8.00
N ASN A 102 -6.74 -4.51 7.61
CA ASN A 102 -5.85 -5.22 6.69
C ASN A 102 -4.70 -5.97 7.40
N GLU A 103 -4.73 -6.05 8.74
CA GLU A 103 -3.77 -6.76 9.58
C GLU A 103 -2.31 -6.28 9.41
N ILE A 104 -2.12 -4.98 9.17
CA ILE A 104 -0.78 -4.38 9.02
C ILE A 104 -0.18 -4.00 10.38
N ILE A 105 -1.05 -3.60 11.30
CA ILE A 105 -0.75 -3.30 12.69
C ILE A 105 -1.79 -4.02 13.58
N PRO A 106 -1.50 -4.23 14.88
CA PRO A 106 -2.45 -4.79 15.83
C PRO A 106 -3.73 -3.96 15.99
#